data_AF-A0A956S2W6-F1
#
_entry.id   AF-A0A956S2W6-F1
#
_cell.length_a   1.000
_cell.length_b   1.000
_cell.length_c   1.000
_cell.angle_alpha   90.00
_cell.angle_beta   90.00
_cell.angle_gamma   90.00
#
_symmetry.space_group_name_H-M   'P 1'
#
loop_
_entity.id
_entity.type
_entity.pdbx_description
1 polymer ?
#
loop_
_entity_poly.entity_id
_entity_poly.type
_entity_poly.pdbx_seq_one_letter_code
_entity_poly.pdbx_strand_id
1 'polypeptide(L)'
;MKAFFQQKIDHIKTDLMRSKEKLMPLYQKYERFLPLIFFAYGFTSDSFFLKVDSLMDHLFLLTYTVLAGCIILLLGLIQTGQAKDARILKYRKYYPLALQFFMGNLFSAYVVYYFKSAAVGQSIIFLGLLFVLLVANEFLGDRLTNITLLCTLYFFITFAFLTFFIPILSQRITSAMFYSSGAISFFITSAIISFIYRKIYRQHPKKVLGPAFSSATVFGMMIFFYLSNWIPPVPISLQESGIFHSLSVDRKDDHLYKVKYFRPYFFQFWRDDDSDFYYTEGDTIFCYASVFAPPGWREKIDFRWQRYDEKRDTYSTTDVIGYEINYVPGRDAGYRGYTFKRNVQPGPWRVDVEIATGAIRQVLGRIEFEIIEHNDDKGKEFTDWR
;
A
#
# COMPACT_ATOMS: atom_id res chain seq x y z
N MET A 1 7.51 43.66 45.49
CA MET A 1 7.60 42.28 44.94
C MET A 1 6.31 41.84 44.22
N LYS A 2 5.12 41.91 44.84
CA LYS A 2 3.82 41.60 44.18
C LYS A 2 3.51 42.46 42.93
N ALA A 3 3.77 43.76 42.98
CA ALA A 3 3.49 44.67 41.85
C ALA A 3 4.33 44.35 40.58
N PHE A 4 5.58 43.93 40.76
CA PHE A 4 6.47 43.54 39.66
C PHE A 4 6.02 42.25 38.97
N PHE A 5 5.53 41.27 39.75
CA PHE A 5 4.96 40.04 39.19
C PHE A 5 3.65 40.29 38.46
N GLN A 6 2.78 41.18 38.98
CA GLN A 6 1.52 41.52 38.33
C GLN A 6 1.74 42.20 36.96
N GLN A 7 2.68 43.14 36.90
CA GLN A 7 3.06 43.83 35.66
C GLN A 7 3.61 42.85 34.60
N LYS A 8 4.39 41.85 35.03
CA LYS A 8 4.94 40.83 34.12
C LYS A 8 3.85 39.87 33.60
N ILE A 9 2.87 39.52 34.43
CA ILE A 9 1.71 38.71 34.04
C ILE A 9 0.83 39.48 33.04
N ASP A 10 0.60 40.77 33.27
CA ASP A 10 -0.21 41.59 32.38
C ASP A 10 0.48 41.81 31.03
N HIS A 11 1.81 41.94 31.03
CA HIS A 11 2.59 42.03 29.79
C HIS A 11 2.54 40.73 28.96
N ILE A 12 2.63 39.57 29.62
CA ILE A 12 2.49 38.27 28.95
C ILE A 12 1.07 38.09 28.40
N LYS A 13 0.03 38.49 29.15
CA LYS A 13 -1.36 38.46 28.67
C LYS A 13 -1.57 39.34 27.45
N THR A 14 -0.99 40.54 27.44
CA THR A 14 -1.11 41.46 26.29
C THR A 14 -0.39 40.91 25.06
N ASP A 15 0.80 40.32 25.21
CA ASP A 15 1.49 39.69 24.08
C ASP A 15 0.75 38.46 23.55
N LEU A 16 0.14 37.66 24.44
CA LEU A 16 -0.68 36.51 24.04
C LEU A 16 -1.94 36.95 23.30
N MET A 17 -2.59 38.03 23.74
CA MET A 17 -3.75 38.62 23.07
C MET A 17 -3.37 39.21 21.71
N ARG A 18 -2.21 39.87 21.60
CA ARG A 18 -1.72 40.47 20.36
C ARG A 18 -1.29 39.43 19.32
N SER A 19 -0.71 38.31 19.78
CA SER A 19 -0.44 37.14 18.95
C SER A 19 -1.74 36.50 18.46
N LYS A 20 -2.72 36.37 19.35
CA LYS A 20 -4.06 35.85 19.01
C LYS A 20 -4.76 36.74 17.98
N GLU A 21 -4.71 38.07 18.11
CA GLU A 21 -5.29 39.02 17.15
C GLU A 21 -4.62 38.99 15.77
N LYS A 22 -3.31 38.71 15.69
CA LYS A 22 -2.60 38.53 14.41
C LYS A 22 -2.86 37.17 13.77
N LEU A 23 -3.03 36.13 14.58
CA LEU A 23 -3.27 34.76 14.13
C LEU A 23 -4.73 34.49 13.79
N MET A 24 -5.69 35.16 14.43
CA MET A 24 -7.13 35.01 14.17
C MET A 24 -7.55 35.27 12.71
N PRO A 25 -7.11 36.35 12.04
CA PRO A 25 -7.49 36.61 10.64
C PRO A 25 -6.79 35.68 9.66
N LEU A 26 -5.57 35.21 9.96
CA LEU A 26 -4.88 34.15 9.21
C LEU A 26 -5.59 32.81 9.39
N TYR A 27 -5.99 32.48 10.61
CA TYR A 27 -6.78 31.29 10.94
C TYR A 27 -8.10 31.30 10.18
N GLN A 28 -8.90 32.37 10.24
CA GLN A 28 -10.17 32.47 9.52
C GLN A 28 -10.02 32.40 7.98
N LYS A 29 -8.91 32.90 7.42
CA LYS A 29 -8.64 32.85 5.97
C LYS A 29 -8.25 31.44 5.49
N TYR A 30 -7.59 30.66 6.34
CA TYR A 30 -7.08 29.32 6.00
C TYR A 30 -7.78 28.17 6.74
N GLU A 31 -8.80 28.44 7.57
CA GLU A 31 -9.53 27.44 8.36
C GLU A 31 -10.10 26.31 7.49
N ARG A 32 -10.51 26.65 6.26
CA ARG A 32 -11.00 25.70 5.27
C ARG A 32 -9.90 24.77 4.71
N PHE A 33 -8.65 25.19 4.74
CA PHE A 33 -7.49 24.44 4.23
C PHE A 33 -6.63 23.82 5.34
N LEU A 34 -6.78 24.25 6.59
CA LEU A 34 -6.04 23.70 7.73
C LEU A 34 -6.16 22.16 7.82
N PRO A 35 -7.34 21.55 7.68
CA PRO A 35 -7.46 20.10 7.72
C PRO A 35 -6.69 19.43 6.59
N LEU A 36 -6.70 20.00 5.39
CA LEU A 36 -5.92 19.52 4.23
C LEU A 36 -4.41 19.62 4.48
N ILE A 37 -3.94 20.68 5.13
CA ILE A 37 -2.52 20.89 5.45
C ILE A 37 -2.05 19.92 6.54
N PHE A 38 -2.81 19.77 7.62
CA PHE A 38 -2.51 18.79 8.66
C PHE A 38 -2.55 17.36 8.12
N PHE A 39 -3.51 17.09 7.24
CA PHE A 39 -3.59 15.84 6.51
C PHE A 39 -2.34 15.58 5.67
N ALA A 40 -1.92 16.55 4.84
CA ALA A 40 -0.72 16.42 4.02
C ALA A 40 0.55 16.25 4.86
N TYR A 41 0.63 16.94 6.01
CA TYR A 41 1.74 16.80 6.94
C TYR A 41 1.76 15.43 7.65
N GLY A 42 0.59 14.93 8.08
CA GLY A 42 0.45 13.60 8.65
C GLY A 42 0.83 12.51 7.65
N PHE A 43 0.31 12.60 6.43
CA PHE A 43 0.61 11.68 5.34
C PHE A 43 2.10 11.67 4.96
N THR A 44 2.72 12.85 4.86
CA THR A 44 4.17 12.93 4.57
C THR A 44 4.99 12.35 5.71
N SER A 45 4.60 12.62 6.97
CA SER A 45 5.24 12.00 8.14
C SER A 45 5.12 10.47 8.11
N ASP A 46 3.92 9.95 7.86
CA ASP A 46 3.66 8.51 7.72
C ASP A 46 4.55 7.88 6.62
N SER A 47 4.73 8.57 5.50
CA SER A 47 5.58 8.09 4.41
C SER A 47 7.04 7.89 4.83
N PHE A 48 7.57 8.77 5.70
CA PHE A 48 8.94 8.71 6.20
C PHE A 48 9.12 7.77 7.39
N PHE A 49 8.17 7.76 8.34
CA PHE A 49 8.34 7.06 9.61
C PHE A 49 7.77 5.65 9.64
N LEU A 50 6.75 5.35 8.84
CA LEU A 50 6.16 4.01 8.82
C LEU A 50 7.10 3.02 8.12
N LYS A 51 7.43 1.96 8.86
CA LYS A 51 8.24 0.84 8.39
C LYS A 51 7.34 -0.38 8.25
N VAL A 52 7.31 -0.93 7.03
CA VAL A 52 6.48 -2.09 6.68
C VAL A 52 6.81 -3.31 7.55
N ASP A 53 8.02 -3.41 8.13
CA ASP A 53 8.44 -4.55 8.96
C ASP A 53 8.28 -4.35 10.47
N SER A 54 7.81 -3.19 10.90
CA SER A 54 7.70 -2.88 12.32
C SER A 54 6.48 -3.58 12.91
N LEU A 55 6.71 -4.49 13.87
CA LEU A 55 5.64 -5.12 14.65
C LEU A 55 4.81 -4.05 15.39
N MET A 56 5.44 -2.97 15.84
CA MET A 56 4.75 -1.88 16.53
C MET A 56 3.76 -1.16 15.61
N ASP A 57 4.13 -0.93 14.35
CA ASP A 57 3.29 -0.24 13.37
C ASP A 57 2.03 -1.08 13.10
N HIS A 58 2.19 -2.41 12.96
CA HIS A 58 1.06 -3.33 12.85
C HIS A 58 0.14 -3.34 14.09
N LEU A 59 0.72 -3.27 15.29
CA LEU A 59 -0.06 -3.20 16.53
C LEU A 59 -0.83 -1.87 16.64
N PHE A 60 -0.27 -0.76 16.19
CA PHE A 60 -0.99 0.52 16.13
C PHE A 60 -2.19 0.44 15.17
N LEU A 61 -1.99 -0.12 13.97
CA LEU A 61 -3.06 -0.30 12.99
C LEU A 61 -4.15 -1.25 13.49
N LEU A 62 -3.77 -2.35 14.17
CA LEU A 62 -4.72 -3.25 14.82
C LEU A 62 -5.51 -2.50 15.90
N THR A 63 -4.84 -1.70 16.72
CA THR A 63 -5.47 -0.92 17.79
C THR A 63 -6.48 0.08 17.22
N TYR A 64 -6.12 0.83 16.18
CA TYR A 64 -7.05 1.76 15.52
C TYR A 64 -8.24 1.03 14.89
N THR A 65 -8.01 -0.14 14.28
CA THR A 65 -9.09 -0.97 13.71
C THR A 65 -10.07 -1.40 14.81
N VAL A 66 -9.57 -1.94 15.93
CA VAL A 66 -10.40 -2.38 17.06
C VAL A 66 -11.17 -1.22 17.67
N LEU A 67 -10.50 -0.08 17.92
CA LEU A 67 -11.14 1.10 18.49
C LEU A 67 -12.22 1.68 17.57
N ALA A 68 -11.98 1.72 16.25
CA ALA A 68 -13.00 2.12 15.28
C ALA A 68 -14.22 1.19 15.34
N GLY A 69 -14.01 -0.13 15.38
CA GLY A 69 -15.08 -1.11 15.51
C GLY A 69 -15.90 -0.95 16.79
N CYS A 70 -15.23 -0.72 17.92
CA CYS A 70 -15.89 -0.45 19.20
C CYS A 70 -16.75 0.83 19.13
N ILE A 71 -16.25 1.91 18.55
CA ILE A 71 -17.01 3.17 18.45
C ILE A 71 -18.20 3.03 17.50
N ILE A 72 -18.05 2.32 16.38
CA ILE A 72 -19.16 2.03 15.46
C ILE A 72 -20.24 1.22 16.18
N LEU A 73 -19.86 0.21 16.94
CA LEU A 73 -20.79 -0.58 17.76
C LEU A 73 -21.52 0.32 18.76
N LEU A 74 -20.82 1.18 19.50
CA LEU A 74 -21.42 2.12 20.45
C LEU A 74 -22.39 3.10 19.77
N LEU A 75 -21.99 3.70 18.65
CA LEU A 75 -22.86 4.59 17.86
C LEU A 75 -24.12 3.87 17.38
N GLY A 76 -23.98 2.66 16.86
CA GLY A 76 -25.12 1.84 16.43
C GLY A 76 -26.04 1.48 17.59
N LEU A 77 -25.50 1.12 18.76
CA LEU A 77 -26.28 0.83 19.96
C LEU A 77 -27.01 2.07 20.51
N ILE A 78 -26.41 3.26 20.42
CA ILE A 78 -27.08 4.52 20.78
C ILE A 78 -28.25 4.81 19.82
N GLN A 79 -28.01 4.73 18.51
CA GLN A 79 -29.03 5.07 17.50
C GLN A 79 -30.21 4.10 17.50
N THR A 80 -29.96 2.84 17.87
CA THR A 80 -30.99 1.81 18.06
C THR A 80 -31.63 1.85 19.46
N GLY A 81 -31.28 2.83 20.30
CA GLY A 81 -31.85 2.98 21.65
C GLY A 81 -31.49 1.86 22.62
N GLN A 82 -30.49 1.03 22.29
CA GLN A 82 -30.05 -0.10 23.11
C GLN A 82 -29.08 0.32 24.22
N ALA A 83 -28.26 1.36 23.97
CA ALA A 83 -27.36 1.92 24.97
C ALA A 83 -28.08 2.98 25.82
N LYS A 84 -28.22 2.71 27.13
CA LYS A 84 -28.88 3.62 28.09
C LYS A 84 -27.94 4.25 29.11
N ASP A 85 -26.66 3.86 29.09
CA ASP A 85 -25.67 4.36 30.05
C ASP A 85 -25.37 5.85 29.80
N ALA A 86 -25.52 6.66 30.86
CA ALA A 86 -25.30 8.10 30.82
C ALA A 86 -23.86 8.48 30.41
N ARG A 87 -22.85 7.65 30.74
CA ARG A 87 -21.45 7.93 30.35
C ARG A 87 -21.26 7.83 28.85
N ILE A 88 -21.82 6.80 28.22
CA ILE A 88 -21.71 6.56 26.77
C ILE A 88 -22.45 7.68 26.01
N LEU A 89 -23.63 8.07 26.50
CA LEU A 89 -24.41 9.16 25.91
C LEU A 89 -23.74 10.53 26.05
N LYS A 90 -23.06 10.79 27.18
CA LYS A 90 -22.32 12.04 27.44
C LYS A 90 -21.26 12.32 26.38
N TYR A 91 -20.58 11.29 25.89
CA TYR A 91 -19.48 11.43 24.92
C TYR A 91 -19.89 11.22 23.46
N ARG A 92 -21.19 11.04 23.17
CA ARG A 92 -21.71 10.77 21.81
C ARG A 92 -21.20 11.75 20.76
N LYS A 93 -21.05 13.04 21.10
CA LYS A 93 -20.58 14.09 20.19
C LYS A 93 -19.15 13.84 19.68
N TYR A 94 -18.32 13.14 20.46
CA TYR A 94 -16.91 12.91 20.13
C TYR A 94 -16.69 11.64 19.29
N TYR A 95 -17.67 10.75 19.20
CA TYR A 95 -17.51 9.49 18.45
C TYR A 95 -17.26 9.67 16.95
N PRO A 96 -17.98 10.54 16.22
CA PRO A 96 -17.65 10.79 14.82
C PRO A 96 -16.25 11.37 14.62
N LEU A 97 -15.80 12.26 15.51
CA LEU A 97 -14.45 12.83 15.47
C LEU A 97 -13.37 11.77 15.70
N ALA A 98 -13.60 10.89 16.68
CA ALA A 98 -12.69 9.78 16.93
C ALA A 98 -12.64 8.79 15.76
N LEU A 99 -13.78 8.51 15.11
CA LEU A 99 -13.82 7.68 13.91
C LEU A 99 -13.06 8.32 12.75
N GLN A 100 -13.28 9.61 12.49
CA GLN A 100 -12.55 10.35 11.47
C GLN A 100 -11.03 10.25 11.70
N PHE A 101 -10.58 10.42 12.95
CA PHE A 101 -9.18 10.27 13.32
C PHE A 101 -8.65 8.85 13.07
N PHE A 102 -9.32 7.81 13.57
CA PHE A 102 -8.83 6.43 13.41
C PHE A 102 -8.87 5.97 11.95
N MET A 103 -9.96 6.24 11.23
CA MET A 103 -10.07 5.89 9.81
C MET A 103 -9.04 6.67 8.97
N GLY A 104 -8.81 7.95 9.27
CA GLY A 104 -7.81 8.76 8.57
C GLY A 104 -6.40 8.20 8.72
N ASN A 105 -5.97 7.86 9.94
CA ASN A 105 -4.65 7.23 10.17
C ASN A 105 -4.54 5.87 9.48
N LEU A 106 -5.61 5.06 9.51
CA LEU A 106 -5.63 3.75 8.83
C LEU A 106 -5.48 3.91 7.32
N PHE A 107 -6.29 4.76 6.69
CA PHE A 107 -6.20 5.02 5.26
C PHE A 107 -4.84 5.61 4.86
N SER A 108 -4.27 6.49 5.68
CA SER A 108 -2.95 7.09 5.45
C SER A 108 -1.86 6.01 5.41
N ALA A 109 -1.83 5.16 6.45
CA ALA A 109 -0.90 4.05 6.51
C ALA A 109 -1.09 3.05 5.35
N TYR A 110 -2.33 2.76 4.96
CA TYR A 110 -2.60 1.89 3.82
C TYR A 110 -2.05 2.47 2.52
N VAL A 111 -2.29 3.76 2.24
CA VAL A 111 -1.71 4.40 1.05
C VAL A 111 -0.20 4.25 1.04
N VAL A 112 0.49 4.47 2.17
CA VAL A 112 1.95 4.29 2.27
C VAL A 112 2.36 2.83 2.02
N TYR A 113 1.70 1.86 2.64
CA TYR A 113 2.06 0.43 2.55
C TYR A 113 1.84 -0.13 1.14
N TYR A 114 0.67 0.16 0.56
CA TYR A 114 0.34 -0.29 -0.79
C TYR A 114 1.15 0.47 -1.84
N PHE A 115 1.47 1.75 -1.64
CA PHE A 115 2.35 2.49 -2.55
C PHE A 115 3.77 1.90 -2.56
N LYS A 116 4.36 1.64 -1.39
CA LYS A 116 5.68 1.00 -1.28
C LYS A 116 5.73 -0.39 -1.90
N SER A 117 4.58 -1.07 -2.04
CA SER A 117 4.47 -2.42 -2.59
C SER A 117 3.87 -2.49 -4.00
N ALA A 118 3.55 -1.35 -4.61
CA ALA A 118 2.88 -1.32 -5.90
C ALA A 118 3.85 -1.59 -7.06
N ALA A 119 3.52 -2.59 -7.87
CA ALA A 119 4.02 -2.69 -9.24
C ALA A 119 3.58 -1.43 -10.01
N VAL A 120 4.53 -0.71 -10.61
CA VAL A 120 4.24 0.51 -11.39
C VAL A 120 3.17 0.16 -12.46
N GLY A 121 2.02 0.82 -12.38
CA GLY A 121 0.90 0.70 -13.34
C GLY A 121 -0.27 -0.19 -12.91
N GLN A 122 -0.04 -1.43 -12.45
CA GLN A 122 -1.16 -2.38 -12.23
C GLN A 122 -2.02 -2.03 -11.01
N SER A 123 -1.43 -1.49 -9.95
CA SER A 123 -2.15 -1.21 -8.70
C SER A 123 -2.66 0.23 -8.56
N ILE A 124 -2.57 1.05 -9.61
CA ILE A 124 -2.90 2.48 -9.56
C ILE A 124 -4.37 2.74 -9.23
N ILE A 125 -5.28 1.84 -9.67
CA ILE A 125 -6.72 1.97 -9.42
C ILE A 125 -7.02 1.78 -7.93
N PHE A 126 -6.46 0.74 -7.30
CA PHE A 126 -6.65 0.48 -5.89
C PHE A 126 -6.01 1.56 -5.02
N LEU A 127 -4.80 2.01 -5.38
CA LEU A 127 -4.14 3.10 -4.69
C LEU A 127 -4.93 4.41 -4.81
N GLY A 128 -5.45 4.73 -6.01
CA GLY A 128 -6.31 5.87 -6.24
C GLY A 128 -7.58 5.83 -5.40
N LEU A 129 -8.20 4.65 -5.26
CA LEU A 129 -9.33 4.45 -4.35
C LEU A 129 -8.96 4.76 -2.89
N LEU A 130 -7.83 4.22 -2.40
CA LEU A 130 -7.37 4.48 -1.03
C LEU A 130 -7.12 5.97 -0.80
N PHE A 131 -6.49 6.65 -1.77
CA PHE A 131 -6.27 8.09 -1.70
C PHE A 131 -7.58 8.88 -1.69
N VAL A 132 -8.55 8.51 -2.53
CA VAL A 132 -9.89 9.13 -2.53
C VAL A 132 -10.60 8.90 -1.20
N LEU A 133 -10.53 7.69 -0.62
CA LEU A 133 -11.13 7.40 0.68
C LEU A 133 -10.46 8.19 1.81
N LEU A 134 -9.13 8.33 1.75
CA LEU A 134 -8.34 9.11 2.67
C LEU A 134 -8.75 10.60 2.66
N VAL A 135 -8.84 11.20 1.47
CA VAL A 135 -9.29 12.59 1.31
C VAL A 135 -10.77 12.74 1.66
N ALA A 136 -11.62 11.79 1.24
CA ALA A 136 -13.04 11.82 1.52
C ALA A 136 -13.32 11.76 3.02
N ASN A 137 -12.55 10.97 3.78
CA ASN A 137 -12.66 10.86 5.24
C ASN A 137 -12.65 12.21 5.95
N GLU A 138 -11.88 13.18 5.42
CA GLU A 138 -11.83 14.54 5.98
C GLU A 138 -13.16 15.30 5.84
N PHE A 139 -13.92 15.00 4.79
CA PHE A 139 -15.22 15.62 4.51
C PHE A 139 -16.41 14.81 5.03
N LEU A 140 -16.18 13.63 5.63
CA LEU A 140 -17.24 12.74 6.10
C LEU A 140 -17.83 13.12 7.46
N GLY A 141 -17.34 14.16 8.14
CA GLY A 141 -17.70 14.53 9.52
C GLY A 141 -19.19 14.35 9.87
N ASP A 142 -20.09 15.01 9.14
CA ASP A 142 -21.55 14.94 9.38
C ASP A 142 -22.18 13.59 8.98
N ARG A 143 -21.53 12.83 8.08
CA ARG A 143 -21.99 11.54 7.57
C ARG A 143 -21.49 10.36 8.41
N LEU A 144 -20.49 10.54 9.27
CA LEU A 144 -19.98 9.55 10.23
C LEU A 144 -20.95 9.22 11.39
N THR A 145 -22.24 9.47 11.18
CA THR A 145 -23.35 8.91 11.97
C THR A 145 -24.18 7.90 11.19
N ASN A 146 -24.01 7.76 9.87
CA ASN A 146 -24.77 6.79 9.08
C ASN A 146 -24.21 5.37 9.30
N ILE A 147 -24.96 4.49 9.96
CA ILE A 147 -24.54 3.11 10.27
C ILE A 147 -24.17 2.32 9.02
N THR A 148 -24.92 2.48 7.93
CA THR A 148 -24.60 1.79 6.67
C THR A 148 -23.22 2.18 6.18
N LEU A 149 -22.95 3.49 6.06
CA LEU A 149 -21.65 4.00 5.64
C LEU A 149 -20.53 3.52 6.58
N LEU A 150 -20.74 3.60 7.90
CA LEU A 150 -19.77 3.16 8.89
C LEU A 150 -19.43 1.68 8.77
N CYS A 151 -20.42 0.80 8.60
CA CYS A 151 -20.20 -0.62 8.40
C CYS A 151 -19.53 -0.91 7.05
N THR A 152 -19.86 -0.16 5.98
CA THR A 152 -19.19 -0.28 4.67
C THR A 152 -17.71 0.06 4.79
N LEU A 153 -17.38 1.22 5.35
CA LEU A 153 -16.00 1.68 5.52
C LEU A 153 -15.21 0.78 6.47
N TYR A 154 -15.83 0.35 7.57
CA TYR A 154 -15.19 -0.55 8.52
C TYR A 154 -14.87 -1.92 7.91
N PHE A 155 -15.80 -2.47 7.11
CA PHE A 155 -15.54 -3.72 6.40
C PHE A 155 -14.35 -3.57 5.44
N PHE A 156 -14.31 -2.49 4.66
CA PHE A 156 -13.21 -2.19 3.75
C PHE A 156 -11.88 -2.07 4.50
N ILE A 157 -11.83 -1.26 5.57
CA ILE A 157 -10.64 -1.02 6.39
C ILE A 157 -10.13 -2.34 7.01
N THR A 158 -11.03 -3.11 7.62
CA THR A 158 -10.67 -4.39 8.25
C THR A 158 -10.15 -5.38 7.21
N PHE A 159 -10.78 -5.45 6.03
CA PHE A 159 -10.34 -6.34 4.96
C PHE A 159 -8.97 -5.90 4.42
N ALA A 160 -8.79 -4.63 4.07
CA ALA A 160 -7.50 -4.09 3.63
C ALA A 160 -6.40 -4.39 4.66
N PHE A 161 -6.63 -4.12 5.95
CA PHE A 161 -5.67 -4.46 7.01
C PHE A 161 -5.30 -5.94 7.04
N LEU A 162 -6.30 -6.82 7.07
CA LEU A 162 -6.06 -8.26 7.20
C LEU A 162 -5.34 -8.84 5.98
N THR A 163 -5.55 -8.27 4.78
CA THR A 163 -4.91 -8.77 3.56
C THR A 163 -3.39 -8.73 3.59
N PHE A 164 -2.78 -7.83 4.38
CA PHE A 164 -1.33 -7.84 4.62
C PHE A 164 -0.97 -8.35 6.02
N PHE A 165 -1.80 -8.12 7.03
CA PHE A 165 -1.51 -8.55 8.39
C PHE A 165 -1.47 -10.08 8.54
N ILE A 166 -2.38 -10.81 7.90
CA ILE A 166 -2.38 -12.28 7.94
C ILE A 166 -1.13 -12.87 7.26
N PRO A 167 -0.73 -12.43 6.04
CA PRO A 167 0.56 -12.80 5.46
C PRO A 167 1.76 -12.52 6.36
N ILE A 168 1.80 -11.38 7.04
CA ILE A 168 2.90 -11.02 7.95
C ILE A 168 2.99 -11.99 9.13
N LEU A 169 1.87 -12.36 9.74
CA LEU A 169 1.84 -13.35 10.82
C LEU A 169 2.23 -14.75 10.32
N SER A 170 1.86 -15.07 9.08
CA SER A 170 2.05 -16.41 8.50
C SER A 170 3.38 -16.58 7.77
N GLN A 171 4.10 -15.47 7.52
CA GLN A 171 5.38 -15.38 6.79
C GLN A 171 5.33 -16.00 5.38
N ARG A 172 4.16 -15.97 4.74
CA ARG A 172 3.92 -16.44 3.37
C ARG A 172 2.86 -15.57 2.70
N ILE A 173 2.80 -15.56 1.37
CA ILE A 173 1.72 -14.98 0.57
C ILE A 173 1.04 -16.11 -0.19
N THR A 174 -0.20 -16.40 0.18
CA THR A 174 -1.02 -17.43 -0.48
C THR A 174 -2.44 -16.93 -0.70
N SER A 175 -3.14 -17.44 -1.72
CA SER A 175 -4.50 -16.99 -2.02
C SER A 175 -5.45 -17.29 -0.86
N ALA A 176 -5.16 -18.37 -0.11
CA ALA A 176 -5.91 -18.72 1.09
C ALA A 176 -5.92 -17.59 2.14
N MET A 177 -4.84 -16.80 2.24
CA MET A 177 -4.75 -15.68 3.19
C MET A 177 -5.61 -14.51 2.78
N PHE A 178 -5.71 -14.23 1.48
CA PHE A 178 -6.64 -13.21 0.99
C PHE A 178 -8.09 -13.61 1.31
N TYR A 179 -8.48 -14.85 1.00
CA TYR A 179 -9.83 -15.33 1.29
C TYR A 179 -10.12 -15.43 2.80
N SER A 180 -9.16 -15.84 3.62
CA SER A 180 -9.33 -15.86 5.08
C SER A 180 -9.44 -14.45 5.66
N SER A 181 -8.70 -13.48 5.14
CA SER A 181 -8.83 -12.06 5.50
C SER A 181 -10.24 -11.55 5.23
N GLY A 182 -10.80 -11.90 4.07
CA GLY A 182 -12.17 -11.57 3.71
C GLY A 182 -13.20 -12.22 4.63
N ALA A 183 -13.04 -13.52 4.91
CA ALA A 183 -13.92 -14.27 5.80
C ALA A 183 -13.91 -13.72 7.23
N ILE A 184 -12.74 -13.42 7.78
CA ILE A 184 -12.58 -12.84 9.12
C ILE A 184 -13.19 -11.43 9.16
N SER A 185 -12.92 -10.59 8.16
CA SER A 185 -13.51 -9.24 8.07
C SER A 185 -15.03 -9.28 7.99
N PHE A 186 -15.56 -10.24 7.22
CA PHE A 186 -16.99 -10.47 7.09
C PHE A 186 -17.61 -10.92 8.41
N PHE A 187 -16.97 -11.85 9.12
CA PHE A 187 -17.40 -12.29 10.44
C PHE A 187 -17.42 -11.15 11.46
N ILE A 188 -16.34 -10.38 11.57
CA ILE A 188 -16.23 -9.25 12.51
C ILE A 188 -17.29 -8.19 12.22
N THR A 189 -17.45 -7.81 10.95
CA THR A 189 -18.44 -6.78 10.57
C THR A 189 -19.87 -7.30 10.77
N SER A 190 -20.14 -8.55 10.41
CA SER A 190 -21.45 -9.19 10.62
C SER A 190 -21.78 -9.30 12.10
N ALA A 191 -20.80 -9.57 12.97
CA ALA A 191 -20.98 -9.55 14.41
C ALA A 191 -21.38 -8.15 14.90
N ILE A 192 -20.68 -7.10 14.47
CA ILE A 192 -21.03 -5.70 14.80
C ILE A 192 -22.45 -5.38 14.35
N ILE A 193 -22.80 -5.64 13.09
CA ILE A 193 -24.15 -5.42 12.55
C ILE A 193 -25.18 -6.21 13.38
N SER A 194 -24.92 -7.48 13.67
CA SER A 194 -25.81 -8.33 14.45
C SER A 194 -26.05 -7.77 15.85
N PHE A 195 -25.01 -7.28 16.54
CA PHE A 195 -25.16 -6.64 17.85
C PHE A 195 -25.95 -5.32 17.77
N ILE A 196 -25.67 -4.49 16.76
CA ILE A 196 -26.39 -3.22 16.54
C ILE A 196 -27.88 -3.46 16.32
N TYR A 197 -28.27 -4.51 15.60
CA TYR A 197 -29.68 -4.75 15.25
C TYR A 197 -30.37 -5.83 16.07
N ARG A 198 -29.69 -6.54 16.99
CA ARG A 198 -30.21 -7.71 17.73
C ARG A 198 -31.60 -7.51 18.33
N LYS A 199 -31.87 -6.36 18.95
CA LYS A 199 -33.16 -6.07 19.61
C LYS A 199 -34.23 -5.50 18.67
N ILE A 200 -33.81 -4.87 17.57
CA ILE A 200 -34.73 -4.23 16.61
C ILE A 200 -35.09 -5.16 15.45
N TYR A 201 -34.29 -6.20 15.21
CA TYR A 201 -34.42 -7.09 14.06
C TYR A 201 -35.84 -7.66 13.91
N ARG A 202 -36.48 -8.06 15.01
CA ARG A 202 -37.86 -8.60 14.99
C ARG A 202 -38.89 -7.59 14.47
N GLN A 203 -38.69 -6.29 14.71
CA GLN A 203 -39.62 -5.24 14.32
C GLN A 203 -39.29 -4.65 12.94
N HIS A 204 -38.00 -4.58 12.59
CA HIS A 204 -37.55 -3.97 11.34
C HIS A 204 -36.39 -4.75 10.69
N PRO A 205 -36.64 -5.96 10.16
CA PRO A 205 -35.59 -6.79 9.58
C PRO A 205 -34.90 -6.12 8.38
N LYS A 206 -35.64 -5.29 7.63
CA LYS A 206 -35.10 -4.55 6.46
C LYS A 206 -33.98 -3.57 6.81
N LYS A 207 -33.84 -3.12 8.06
CA LYS A 207 -32.78 -2.19 8.47
C LYS A 207 -31.38 -2.81 8.45
N VAL A 208 -31.27 -4.14 8.55
CA VAL A 208 -29.99 -4.87 8.46
C VAL A 208 -29.51 -4.99 7.01
N LEU A 209 -30.44 -5.00 6.05
CA LEU A 209 -30.12 -5.24 4.64
C LEU A 209 -29.17 -4.17 4.07
N GLY A 210 -29.34 -2.90 4.43
CA GLY A 210 -28.48 -1.81 3.95
C GLY A 210 -26.99 -2.03 4.29
N PRO A 211 -26.62 -2.08 5.58
CA PRO A 211 -25.26 -2.39 6.01
C PRO A 211 -24.74 -3.71 5.43
N ALA A 212 -25.51 -4.80 5.52
CA ALA A 212 -25.08 -6.12 5.03
C ALA A 212 -24.83 -6.15 3.53
N PHE A 213 -25.74 -5.58 2.73
CA PHE A 213 -25.60 -5.51 1.28
C PHE A 213 -24.40 -4.65 0.88
N SER A 214 -24.23 -3.48 1.51
CA SER A 214 -23.09 -2.59 1.22
C SER A 214 -21.73 -3.26 1.51
N SER A 215 -21.62 -4.00 2.61
CA SER A 215 -20.41 -4.77 2.93
C SER A 215 -20.19 -5.92 1.95
N ALA A 216 -21.26 -6.60 1.52
CA ALA A 216 -21.17 -7.64 0.49
C ALA A 216 -20.75 -7.09 -0.88
N THR A 217 -21.19 -5.87 -1.25
CA THR A 217 -20.73 -5.19 -2.46
C THR A 217 -19.23 -4.91 -2.40
N VAL A 218 -18.74 -4.39 -1.27
CA VAL A 218 -17.29 -4.18 -1.08
C VAL A 218 -16.53 -5.50 -1.13
N PHE A 219 -17.07 -6.59 -0.58
CA PHE A 219 -16.44 -7.91 -0.65
C PHE A 219 -16.26 -8.37 -2.10
N GLY A 220 -17.31 -8.28 -2.92
CA GLY A 220 -17.23 -8.60 -4.34
C GLY A 220 -16.23 -7.72 -5.10
N MET A 221 -16.22 -6.42 -4.80
CA MET A 221 -15.25 -5.47 -5.36
C MET A 221 -13.81 -5.81 -4.99
N MET A 222 -13.54 -6.16 -3.74
CA MET A 222 -12.22 -6.58 -3.27
C MET A 222 -11.76 -7.87 -3.94
N ILE A 223 -12.65 -8.86 -4.11
CA ILE A 223 -12.35 -10.08 -4.87
C ILE A 223 -11.99 -9.72 -6.31
N PHE A 224 -12.78 -8.86 -6.95
CA PHE A 224 -12.51 -8.42 -8.33
C PHE A 224 -11.12 -7.77 -8.44
N PHE A 225 -10.79 -6.84 -7.54
CA PHE A 225 -9.47 -6.20 -7.54
C PHE A 225 -8.31 -7.17 -7.31
N TYR A 226 -8.50 -8.16 -6.46
CA TYR A 226 -7.50 -9.21 -6.23
C TYR A 226 -7.29 -10.07 -7.49
N LEU A 227 -8.37 -10.52 -8.13
CA LEU A 227 -8.30 -11.32 -9.34
C LEU A 227 -7.71 -10.54 -10.53
N SER A 228 -7.90 -9.22 -10.56
CA SER A 228 -7.33 -8.32 -11.57
C SER A 228 -5.89 -7.87 -11.28
N ASN A 229 -5.23 -8.37 -10.22
CA ASN A 229 -3.90 -7.91 -9.77
C ASN A 229 -3.81 -6.41 -9.46
N TRP A 230 -4.94 -5.77 -9.13
CA TRP A 230 -4.97 -4.34 -8.75
C TRP A 230 -4.60 -4.11 -7.29
N ILE A 231 -4.71 -5.14 -6.44
CA ILE A 231 -4.22 -5.08 -5.06
C ILE A 231 -2.76 -5.53 -5.05
N PRO A 232 -1.82 -4.66 -4.64
CA PRO A 232 -0.43 -5.07 -4.52
C PRO A 232 -0.25 -6.16 -3.45
N PRO A 233 0.68 -7.10 -3.65
CA PRO A 233 1.00 -8.15 -2.69
C PRO A 233 1.87 -7.62 -1.53
N VAL A 234 1.28 -6.79 -0.67
CA VAL A 234 1.91 -6.29 0.56
C VAL A 234 2.18 -7.47 1.51
N PRO A 235 3.34 -7.52 2.20
CA PRO A 235 4.41 -6.53 2.33
C PRO A 235 5.58 -6.67 1.33
N ILE A 236 5.45 -7.54 0.32
CA ILE A 236 6.52 -7.74 -0.66
C ILE A 236 6.50 -6.62 -1.68
N SER A 237 7.68 -6.11 -2.04
CA SER A 237 7.82 -5.05 -3.03
C SER A 237 9.03 -5.27 -3.93
N LEU A 238 8.89 -4.93 -5.20
CA LEU A 238 10.03 -4.84 -6.12
C LEU A 238 10.76 -3.52 -5.82
N GLN A 239 12.02 -3.60 -5.40
CA GLN A 239 12.84 -2.43 -5.07
C GLN A 239 13.57 -1.89 -6.30
N GLU A 240 14.25 -2.78 -7.01
CA GLU A 240 15.05 -2.47 -8.19
C GLU A 240 14.86 -3.57 -9.21
N SER A 241 14.90 -3.22 -10.49
CA SER A 241 14.85 -4.17 -11.58
C SER A 241 15.41 -3.58 -12.86
N GLY A 242 16.04 -4.40 -13.69
CA GLY A 242 16.55 -3.94 -14.97
C GLY A 242 17.07 -5.06 -15.87
N ILE A 243 17.30 -4.70 -17.13
CA ILE A 243 17.94 -5.54 -18.14
C ILE A 243 19.39 -5.09 -18.33
N PHE A 244 20.30 -6.04 -18.46
CA PHE A 244 21.73 -5.81 -18.43
C PHE A 244 22.52 -6.75 -19.35
N HIS A 245 23.62 -6.28 -19.95
CA HIS A 245 24.51 -7.08 -20.81
C HIS A 245 25.47 -7.98 -20.03
N SER A 246 25.86 -7.61 -18.81
CA SER A 246 26.68 -8.47 -17.96
C SER A 246 26.43 -8.22 -16.49
N LEU A 247 26.41 -9.31 -15.72
CA LEU A 247 26.33 -9.29 -14.26
C LEU A 247 27.50 -10.08 -13.69
N SER A 248 28.37 -9.41 -12.93
CA SER A 248 29.52 -10.05 -12.26
C SER A 248 29.41 -9.88 -10.75
N VAL A 249 29.49 -10.99 -10.01
CA VAL A 249 29.53 -10.99 -8.54
C VAL A 249 30.97 -10.72 -8.12
N ASP A 250 31.21 -9.68 -7.33
CA ASP A 250 32.57 -9.36 -6.87
C ASP A 250 33.00 -10.42 -5.83
N ARG A 251 33.97 -11.27 -6.18
CA ARG A 251 34.41 -12.41 -5.35
C ARG A 251 35.02 -12.04 -4.00
N LYS A 252 35.22 -10.75 -3.71
CA LYS A 252 35.75 -10.25 -2.42
C LYS A 252 34.67 -9.86 -1.41
N ASP A 253 33.45 -9.59 -1.87
CA ASP A 253 32.29 -9.28 -1.04
C ASP A 253 31.07 -9.92 -1.69
N ASP A 254 30.57 -11.01 -1.10
CA ASP A 254 29.53 -11.92 -1.63
C ASP A 254 28.13 -11.26 -1.77
N HIS A 255 28.09 -9.93 -1.74
CA HIS A 255 26.91 -9.08 -1.65
C HIS A 255 26.91 -7.91 -2.64
N LEU A 256 27.93 -7.77 -3.51
CA LEU A 256 27.99 -6.71 -4.53
C LEU A 256 27.85 -7.30 -5.94
N TYR A 257 26.81 -6.89 -6.66
CA TYR A 257 26.61 -7.21 -8.07
C TYR A 257 27.10 -6.02 -8.89
N LYS A 258 28.16 -6.20 -9.69
CA LYS A 258 28.52 -5.21 -10.71
C LYS A 258 27.74 -5.51 -11.96
N VAL A 259 27.01 -4.52 -12.42
CA VAL A 259 26.15 -4.65 -13.58
C VAL A 259 26.58 -3.65 -14.65
N LYS A 260 26.58 -4.10 -15.91
CA LYS A 260 26.88 -3.25 -17.06
C LYS A 260 25.59 -3.02 -17.87
N TYR A 261 25.22 -1.75 -18.02
CA TYR A 261 24.14 -1.28 -18.90
C TYR A 261 24.64 -0.13 -19.79
N PHE A 262 23.88 0.18 -20.83
CA PHE A 262 24.10 1.32 -21.69
C PHE A 262 23.60 2.61 -21.04
N ARG A 263 24.44 3.64 -20.95
CA ARG A 263 24.05 4.90 -20.30
C ARG A 263 22.93 5.59 -21.10
N PRO A 264 21.73 5.82 -20.54
CA PRO A 264 20.76 6.70 -21.20
C PRO A 264 21.30 8.14 -21.24
N TYR A 265 20.90 8.91 -22.26
CA TYR A 265 21.33 10.31 -22.43
C TYR A 265 21.14 11.13 -21.14
N PHE A 266 22.05 12.08 -20.87
CA PHE A 266 22.13 12.93 -19.66
C PHE A 266 20.80 13.54 -19.14
N PHE A 267 19.79 13.69 -20.00
CA PHE A 267 18.48 14.23 -19.63
C PHE A 267 17.49 13.19 -19.05
N GLN A 268 17.84 11.89 -18.99
CA GLN A 268 16.99 10.80 -18.49
C GLN A 268 17.44 10.31 -17.09
N PHE A 269 17.62 11.23 -16.15
CA PHE A 269 18.13 10.94 -14.78
C PHE A 269 17.21 10.07 -13.91
N TRP A 270 16.07 9.62 -14.44
CA TRP A 270 15.12 8.72 -13.79
C TRP A 270 15.13 7.30 -14.39
N ARG A 271 16.07 7.00 -15.30
CA ARG A 271 16.23 5.69 -15.97
C ARG A 271 17.60 5.10 -15.64
N ASP A 272 17.59 3.92 -15.05
CA ASP A 272 18.77 3.12 -14.70
C ASP A 272 18.71 1.71 -15.33
N ASP A 273 18.08 1.58 -16.51
CA ASP A 273 17.86 0.30 -17.22
C ASP A 273 18.00 0.42 -18.76
N ASP A 274 18.42 -0.68 -19.42
CA ASP A 274 18.48 -0.77 -20.89
C ASP A 274 17.10 -1.06 -21.47
N SER A 275 16.32 0.00 -21.70
CA SER A 275 15.05 -0.07 -22.42
C SER A 275 15.25 -0.54 -23.87
N ASP A 276 16.38 -0.18 -24.48
CA ASP A 276 16.80 -0.57 -25.82
C ASP A 276 18.03 -1.48 -25.71
N PHE A 277 17.83 -2.79 -25.75
CA PHE A 277 18.91 -3.78 -25.68
C PHE A 277 19.48 -4.04 -27.08
N TYR A 278 20.64 -3.48 -27.37
CA TYR A 278 21.40 -3.78 -28.59
C TYR A 278 22.04 -5.17 -28.49
N TYR A 279 21.65 -6.07 -29.39
CA TYR A 279 22.02 -7.48 -29.37
C TYR A 279 22.98 -7.83 -30.51
N THR A 280 24.08 -8.51 -30.17
CA THR A 280 25.01 -9.17 -31.09
C THR A 280 24.90 -10.69 -30.95
N GLU A 281 25.15 -11.46 -32.02
CA GLU A 281 25.12 -12.93 -31.95
C GLU A 281 26.06 -13.47 -30.84
N GLY A 282 25.49 -14.17 -29.86
CA GLY A 282 26.20 -14.70 -28.69
C GLY A 282 25.98 -13.93 -27.39
N ASP A 283 25.34 -12.75 -27.44
CA ASP A 283 25.02 -11.98 -26.26
C ASP A 283 24.03 -12.71 -25.33
N THR A 284 24.22 -12.48 -24.02
CA THR A 284 23.33 -12.99 -22.98
C THR A 284 22.61 -11.81 -22.34
N ILE A 285 21.28 -11.84 -22.37
CA ILE A 285 20.45 -10.85 -21.67
C ILE A 285 20.29 -11.29 -20.23
N PHE A 286 20.70 -10.46 -19.28
CA PHE A 286 20.46 -10.66 -17.86
C PHE A 286 19.29 -9.79 -17.41
N CYS A 287 18.28 -10.41 -16.81
CA CYS A 287 17.21 -9.70 -16.11
C CYS A 287 17.46 -9.83 -14.62
N TYR A 288 17.65 -8.69 -13.94
CA TYR A 288 17.88 -8.62 -12.51
C TYR A 288 16.67 -8.01 -11.81
N ALA A 289 16.37 -8.51 -10.62
CA ALA A 289 15.42 -7.89 -9.70
C ALA A 289 15.91 -8.01 -8.25
N SER A 290 15.66 -6.96 -7.47
CA SER A 290 15.74 -6.99 -6.01
C SER A 290 14.34 -6.91 -5.43
N VAL A 291 13.93 -7.95 -4.70
CA VAL A 291 12.60 -8.03 -4.10
C VAL A 291 12.73 -7.92 -2.59
N PHE A 292 12.13 -6.88 -2.01
CA PHE A 292 12.02 -6.74 -0.56
C PHE A 292 11.02 -7.74 0.00
N ALA A 293 11.41 -8.46 1.06
CA ALA A 293 10.51 -9.31 1.84
C ALA A 293 10.84 -9.22 3.33
N PRO A 294 9.84 -9.21 4.23
CA PRO A 294 10.10 -9.10 5.67
C PRO A 294 10.85 -10.30 6.27
N PRO A 295 11.27 -10.20 7.54
CA PRO A 295 11.97 -11.28 8.21
C PRO A 295 11.22 -12.62 8.29
N GLY A 296 11.91 -13.72 7.97
CA GLY A 296 11.39 -15.09 8.07
C GLY A 296 10.61 -15.59 6.84
N TRP A 297 10.50 -14.77 5.80
CA TRP A 297 9.74 -15.10 4.59
C TRP A 297 10.45 -16.13 3.71
N ARG A 298 9.65 -17.02 3.11
CA ARG A 298 10.10 -18.02 2.13
C ARG A 298 9.12 -18.07 0.98
N GLU A 299 9.46 -17.39 -0.10
CA GLU A 299 8.62 -17.31 -1.30
C GLU A 299 9.46 -17.56 -2.54
N LYS A 300 8.82 -18.12 -3.57
CA LYS A 300 9.46 -18.28 -4.87
C LYS A 300 9.11 -17.09 -5.76
N ILE A 301 10.13 -16.43 -6.28
CA ILE A 301 9.97 -15.36 -7.28
C ILE A 301 10.19 -15.97 -8.65
N ASP A 302 9.20 -15.82 -9.53
CA ASP A 302 9.26 -16.26 -10.91
C ASP A 302 9.46 -15.05 -11.84
N PHE A 303 10.35 -15.21 -12.83
CA PHE A 303 10.57 -14.29 -13.94
C PHE A 303 9.88 -14.90 -15.15
N ARG A 304 8.76 -14.32 -15.54
CA ARG A 304 8.01 -14.74 -16.71
C ARG A 304 8.47 -13.94 -17.91
N TRP A 305 9.29 -14.56 -18.75
CA TRP A 305 9.76 -13.97 -20.00
C TRP A 305 8.68 -14.05 -21.05
N GLN A 306 8.36 -12.91 -21.65
CA GLN A 306 7.33 -12.80 -22.68
C GLN A 306 7.84 -12.00 -23.87
N ARG A 307 7.44 -12.46 -25.06
CA ARG A 307 7.76 -11.80 -26.31
C ARG A 307 6.48 -11.40 -27.02
N TYR A 308 6.49 -10.22 -27.62
CA TYR A 308 5.40 -9.78 -28.47
C TYR A 308 5.24 -10.69 -29.69
N ASP A 309 4.03 -11.23 -29.89
CA ASP A 309 3.64 -11.96 -31.09
C ASP A 309 2.80 -11.03 -31.97
N GLU A 310 3.42 -10.44 -33.00
CA GLU A 310 2.77 -9.50 -33.93
C GLU A 310 1.52 -10.08 -34.59
N LYS A 311 1.47 -11.41 -34.79
CA LYS A 311 0.32 -12.06 -35.45
C LYS A 311 -0.91 -12.11 -34.56
N ARG A 312 -0.71 -12.09 -33.23
CA ARG A 312 -1.78 -12.23 -32.23
C ARG A 312 -2.01 -10.96 -31.43
N ASP A 313 -1.27 -9.90 -31.70
CA ASP A 313 -1.31 -8.63 -30.97
C ASP A 313 -1.20 -8.82 -29.44
N THR A 314 -0.44 -9.83 -29.02
CA THR A 314 -0.35 -10.26 -27.62
C THR A 314 1.05 -10.74 -27.26
N TYR A 315 1.41 -10.59 -25.99
CA TYR A 315 2.66 -11.14 -25.45
C TYR A 315 2.50 -12.65 -25.17
N SER A 316 3.35 -13.45 -25.83
CA SER A 316 3.44 -14.90 -25.62
C SER A 316 4.52 -15.22 -24.59
N THR A 317 4.22 -16.11 -23.63
CA THR A 317 5.21 -16.54 -22.64
C THR A 317 6.20 -17.50 -23.31
N THR A 318 7.49 -17.22 -23.20
CA THR A 318 8.54 -18.13 -23.69
C THR A 318 9.06 -19.01 -22.57
N ASP A 319 9.35 -18.43 -21.40
CA ASP A 319 10.02 -19.10 -20.29
C ASP A 319 9.51 -18.59 -18.94
N VAL A 320 9.58 -19.44 -17.93
CA VAL A 320 9.36 -19.07 -16.53
C VAL A 320 10.53 -19.61 -15.73
N ILE A 321 11.38 -18.71 -15.25
CA ILE A 321 12.59 -19.06 -14.50
C ILE A 321 12.46 -18.39 -13.13
N GLY A 322 12.57 -19.15 -12.05
CA GLY A 322 12.39 -18.60 -10.71
C GLY A 322 13.48 -19.01 -9.75
N TYR A 323 13.63 -18.21 -8.68
CA TYR A 323 14.49 -18.51 -7.56
C TYR A 323 13.69 -18.45 -6.25
N GLU A 324 14.18 -19.18 -5.24
CA GLU A 324 13.58 -19.14 -3.90
C GLU A 324 14.24 -18.05 -3.07
N ILE A 325 13.43 -17.18 -2.48
CA ILE A 325 13.86 -16.29 -1.41
C ILE A 325 14.02 -17.13 -0.16
N ASN A 326 15.26 -17.27 0.28
CA ASN A 326 15.60 -17.80 1.59
C ASN A 326 16.07 -16.64 2.47
N TYR A 327 15.34 -16.36 3.55
CA TYR A 327 15.67 -15.28 4.47
C TYR A 327 17.10 -15.42 5.02
N VAL A 328 17.91 -14.37 4.84
CA VAL A 328 19.26 -14.24 5.41
C VAL A 328 19.32 -12.90 6.16
N PRO A 329 19.67 -12.89 7.46
CA PRO A 329 19.79 -11.65 8.24
C PRO A 329 20.78 -10.67 7.60
N GLY A 330 20.47 -9.36 7.60
CA GLY A 330 21.33 -8.30 7.08
C GLY A 330 21.09 -7.88 5.63
N ARG A 331 20.03 -8.37 4.98
CA ARG A 331 19.63 -8.01 3.61
C ARG A 331 18.48 -7.01 3.57
N ASP A 332 18.67 -5.83 4.16
CA ASP A 332 17.64 -4.78 4.21
C ASP A 332 17.32 -4.19 2.83
N ALA A 333 18.23 -4.30 1.85
CA ALA A 333 18.06 -3.85 0.46
C ALA A 333 17.24 -4.83 -0.42
N GLY A 334 16.73 -5.92 0.16
CA GLY A 334 15.95 -6.94 -0.56
C GLY A 334 16.77 -8.16 -1.04
N TYR A 335 16.03 -9.15 -1.54
CA TYR A 335 16.54 -10.40 -2.08
C TYR A 335 16.79 -10.25 -3.58
N ARG A 336 18.07 -10.16 -3.90
CA ARG A 336 18.57 -10.05 -5.27
C ARG A 336 18.57 -11.40 -5.95
N GLY A 337 18.06 -11.43 -7.17
CA GLY A 337 18.22 -12.56 -8.07
C GLY A 337 18.19 -12.12 -9.52
N TYR A 338 18.67 -12.99 -10.39
CA TYR A 338 18.71 -12.72 -11.81
C TYR A 338 18.39 -13.98 -12.60
N THR A 339 17.84 -13.77 -13.78
CA THR A 339 17.64 -14.81 -14.80
C THR A 339 18.29 -14.34 -16.08
N PHE A 340 18.62 -15.27 -16.97
CA PHE A 340 19.27 -14.90 -18.22
C PHE A 340 18.76 -15.73 -19.39
N LYS A 341 18.85 -15.13 -20.58
CA LYS A 341 18.47 -15.77 -21.83
C LYS A 341 19.52 -15.53 -22.90
N ARG A 342 19.74 -16.55 -23.74
CA ARG A 342 20.63 -16.54 -24.90
C ARG A 342 19.83 -16.81 -26.16
N ASN A 343 20.37 -16.46 -27.32
CA ASN A 343 19.76 -16.70 -28.63
C ASN A 343 18.33 -16.11 -28.71
N VAL A 344 18.21 -14.85 -28.31
CA VAL A 344 16.95 -14.10 -28.32
C VAL A 344 16.67 -13.53 -29.70
N GLN A 345 15.40 -13.25 -30.00
CA GLN A 345 14.99 -12.67 -31.27
C GLN A 345 14.69 -11.17 -31.10
N PRO A 346 15.01 -10.33 -32.10
CA PRO A 346 14.66 -8.93 -32.08
C PRO A 346 13.15 -8.67 -31.90
N GLY A 347 12.84 -7.47 -31.40
CA GLY A 347 11.48 -6.97 -31.18
C GLY A 347 11.16 -6.67 -29.71
N PRO A 348 9.87 -6.44 -29.37
CA PRO A 348 9.46 -6.08 -28.02
C PRO A 348 9.40 -7.29 -27.08
N TRP A 349 9.96 -7.11 -25.89
CA TRP A 349 9.95 -8.09 -24.82
C TRP A 349 9.46 -7.46 -23.52
N ARG A 350 8.97 -8.32 -22.64
CA ARG A 350 8.74 -7.94 -21.25
C ARG A 350 8.99 -9.12 -20.32
N VAL A 351 9.38 -8.80 -19.09
CA VAL A 351 9.53 -9.76 -18.01
C VAL A 351 8.64 -9.34 -16.85
N ASP A 352 7.68 -10.20 -16.52
CA ASP A 352 6.87 -10.02 -15.31
C ASP A 352 7.59 -10.73 -14.16
N VAL A 353 7.96 -9.97 -13.13
CA VAL A 353 8.47 -10.48 -11.85
C VAL A 353 7.26 -10.76 -10.97
N GLU A 354 6.97 -12.03 -10.68
CA GLU A 354 5.71 -12.45 -10.06
C GLU A 354 5.90 -13.49 -8.96
N ILE A 355 4.90 -13.60 -8.09
CA ILE A 355 4.79 -14.65 -7.07
C ILE A 355 3.66 -15.59 -7.42
N ALA A 356 3.93 -16.89 -7.31
CA ALA A 356 2.93 -17.94 -7.50
C ALA A 356 2.11 -18.14 -6.20
N THR A 357 0.98 -17.45 -6.13
CA THR A 357 0.08 -17.42 -4.97
C THR A 357 -0.98 -18.54 -5.07
N GLY A 358 -0.56 -19.79 -5.27
CA GLY A 358 -1.46 -20.92 -5.58
C GLY A 358 -1.86 -20.93 -7.07
N ALA A 359 -3.16 -20.78 -7.37
CA ALA A 359 -3.66 -20.74 -8.76
C ALA A 359 -3.55 -19.35 -9.41
N ILE A 360 -3.28 -18.31 -8.62
CA ILE A 360 -3.18 -16.91 -9.05
C ILE A 360 -1.72 -16.50 -9.02
N ARG A 361 -1.30 -15.65 -9.96
CA ARG A 361 0.03 -15.06 -9.97
C ARG A 361 -0.07 -13.57 -9.75
N GLN A 362 0.61 -13.09 -8.71
CA GLN A 362 0.64 -11.67 -8.37
C GLN A 362 1.92 -11.05 -8.92
N VAL A 363 1.76 -10.05 -9.77
CA VAL A 363 2.88 -9.32 -10.39
C VAL A 363 3.42 -8.30 -9.40
N LEU A 364 4.71 -8.39 -9.08
CA LEU A 364 5.46 -7.43 -8.26
C LEU A 364 5.96 -6.25 -9.10
N GLY A 365 6.27 -6.50 -10.37
CA GLY A 365 6.65 -5.49 -11.33
C GLY A 365 6.83 -6.07 -12.73
N ARG A 366 6.87 -5.17 -13.71
CA ARG A 366 7.04 -5.48 -15.11
C ARG A 366 8.19 -4.68 -15.66
N ILE A 367 9.10 -5.37 -16.35
CA ILE A 367 10.25 -4.79 -17.04
C ILE A 367 9.98 -4.91 -18.53
N GLU A 368 9.87 -3.79 -19.24
CA GLU A 368 9.62 -3.75 -20.69
C GLU A 368 10.89 -3.28 -21.38
N PHE A 369 11.28 -3.97 -22.46
CA PHE A 369 12.49 -3.63 -23.22
C PHE A 369 12.35 -4.09 -24.67
N GLU A 370 13.07 -3.44 -25.57
CA GLU A 370 13.13 -3.77 -26.99
C GLU A 370 14.51 -4.34 -27.33
N ILE A 371 14.53 -5.47 -28.03
CA ILE A 371 15.78 -6.06 -28.53
C ILE A 371 16.00 -5.58 -29.96
N ILE A 372 17.10 -4.86 -30.16
CA ILE A 372 17.49 -4.30 -31.45
C ILE A 372 18.74 -5.03 -31.94
N GLU A 373 18.69 -5.60 -33.13
CA GLU A 373 19.86 -6.24 -33.74
C GLU A 373 20.95 -5.21 -34.06
N HIS A 374 22.17 -5.43 -33.57
CA HIS A 374 23.30 -4.55 -33.81
C HIS A 374 24.45 -5.33 -34.47
N ASN A 375 24.96 -4.79 -35.59
CA ASN A 375 25.92 -5.48 -36.46
C ASN A 375 27.33 -4.83 -36.46
N ASP A 376 27.63 -3.90 -35.54
CA ASP A 376 28.86 -3.10 -35.60
C ASP A 376 29.64 -3.07 -34.26
N ASP A 377 30.90 -3.51 -34.32
CA ASP A 377 31.85 -3.68 -33.21
C ASP A 377 32.55 -2.35 -32.83
N LYS A 378 31.76 -1.28 -32.64
CA LYS A 378 32.31 0.03 -32.25
C LYS A 378 32.08 0.30 -30.77
N GLY A 379 33.18 0.17 -30.03
CA GLY A 379 33.31 0.36 -28.59
C GLY A 379 32.45 1.49 -28.05
N LYS A 380 31.62 1.14 -27.06
CA LYS A 380 30.93 2.10 -26.23
C LYS A 380 31.29 1.83 -24.78
N GLU A 381 31.56 2.91 -24.05
CA GLU A 381 32.02 2.87 -22.65
C GLU A 381 30.95 2.21 -21.77
N PHE A 382 31.32 1.09 -21.15
CA PHE A 382 30.52 0.49 -20.10
C PHE A 382 30.66 1.32 -18.83
N THR A 383 29.53 1.65 -18.19
CA THR A 383 29.54 2.30 -16.88
C THR A 383 29.34 1.22 -15.82
N ASP A 384 30.26 1.11 -14.86
CA ASP A 384 30.09 0.21 -13.72
C ASP A 384 29.11 0.85 -12.72
N TRP A 385 28.03 0.14 -12.37
CA TRP A 385 27.13 0.51 -11.26
C TRP A 385 27.28 -0.50 -10.12
N ARG A 386 27.16 -0.02 -8.87
CA ARG A 386 27.46 -0.75 -7.63
C ARG A 386 26.22 -1.08 -6.83
#